data_AF-A0AAE2BS24-F1
#
_entry.id   AF-A0AAE2BS24-F1
#
_cell.length_a   1.000
_cell.length_b   1.000
_cell.length_c   1.000
_cell.angle_alpha   90.00
_cell.angle_beta   90.00
_cell.angle_gamma   90.00
#
_symmetry.space_group_name_H-M   'P 1'
#
loop_
_entity.id
_entity.type
_entity.pdbx_description
1 polymer ?
#
loop_
_entity_poly.entity_id
_entity_poly.type
_entity_poly.pdbx_seq_one_letter_code
_entity_poly.pdbx_strand_id
1 'polypeptide(L)'
;MLMENFLRSKEYRVVVENGVYAAADSVTLTETQKKTCEEQKLKDLNAKNYLFQALDRSILETIINKDTSKSIWDSMKQKYQGTTQVKRAHLQALRKEYKMLHMKEGESVNEYIA
;
A
#
# COMPACT_ATOMS: atom_id res chain seq x y z
N MET A 1 -7.08 -4.52 2.49
CA MET A 1 -7.87 -4.52 1.24
C MET A 1 -8.59 -3.20 0.94
N LEU A 2 -9.39 -2.61 1.84
CA LEU A 2 -10.08 -1.33 1.52
C LEU A 2 -9.14 -0.18 1.15
N MET A 3 -8.08 0.05 1.95
CA MET A 3 -7.13 1.13 1.69
C MET A 3 -6.29 0.88 0.43
N GLU A 4 -5.89 -0.36 0.17
CA GLU A 4 -5.11 -0.71 -1.04
C GLU A 4 -5.95 -0.60 -2.31
N ASN A 5 -7.22 -1.00 -2.28
CA ASN A 5 -8.15 -0.84 -3.39
C ASN A 5 -8.45 0.64 -3.64
N PHE A 6 -8.60 1.44 -2.58
CA PHE A 6 -8.75 2.88 -2.68
C PHE A 6 -7.55 3.55 -3.35
N LEU A 7 -6.33 3.24 -2.88
CA LEU A 7 -5.09 3.77 -3.47
C LEU A 7 -4.89 3.32 -4.92
N ARG A 8 -5.35 2.11 -5.28
CA ARG A 8 -5.39 1.64 -6.68
C ARG A 8 -6.39 2.43 -7.52
N SER A 9 -7.61 2.63 -7.02
CA SER A 9 -8.66 3.38 -7.73
C SER A 9 -8.29 4.83 -7.98
N LYS A 10 -7.48 5.44 -7.10
CA LYS A 10 -7.02 6.82 -7.22
C LYS A 10 -5.65 6.97 -7.88
N GLU A 11 -5.05 5.87 -8.37
CA GLU A 11 -3.71 5.83 -8.96
C GLU A 11 -2.56 6.32 -8.05
N TYR A 12 -2.80 6.42 -6.74
CA TYR A 12 -1.78 6.86 -5.78
C TYR A 12 -0.78 5.76 -5.43
N ARG A 13 -1.11 4.50 -5.74
CA ARG A 13 -0.27 3.34 -5.45
C ARG A 13 1.17 3.48 -5.93
N VAL A 14 1.36 3.99 -7.15
CA VAL A 14 2.70 4.17 -7.74
C VAL A 14 3.54 5.14 -6.90
N VAL A 15 2.93 6.21 -6.40
CA VAL A 15 3.60 7.23 -5.57
C VAL A 15 3.89 6.69 -4.17
N VAL A 16 2.96 5.92 -3.59
CA VAL A 16 3.12 5.31 -2.26
C VAL A 16 4.16 4.18 -2.27
N GLU A 17 4.27 3.38 -3.33
CA GLU A 17 5.23 2.27 -3.43
C GLU A 17 6.62 2.73 -3.91
N ASN A 18 6.68 3.57 -4.95
CA ASN A 18 7.96 3.98 -5.54
C ASN A 18 8.54 5.22 -4.86
N GLY A 19 7.68 6.08 -4.30
CA GLY A 19 8.05 7.39 -3.76
C GLY A 19 8.02 8.45 -4.87
N VAL A 20 8.04 9.73 -4.46
CA VAL A 20 8.23 10.83 -5.40
C VAL A 20 9.71 10.89 -5.75
N TYR A 21 10.04 10.82 -7.04
CA TYR A 21 11.40 11.07 -7.51
C TYR A 21 11.69 12.56 -7.34
N ALA A 22 12.43 12.92 -6.30
CA ALA A 22 13.12 14.21 -6.26
C ALA A 22 14.27 14.11 -7.27
N ALA A 23 14.06 14.65 -8.47
CA ALA A 23 15.13 14.77 -9.45
C ALA A 23 16.31 15.50 -8.80
N ALA A 24 17.50 14.89 -8.85
CA ALA A 24 18.73 15.50 -8.39
C ALA A 24 18.97 16.82 -9.13
N ASP A 25 19.43 17.84 -8.40
CA ASP A 25 19.57 19.24 -8.82
C ASP A 25 20.58 19.51 -9.97
N SER A 26 21.01 18.50 -10.72
CA SER A 26 22.11 18.62 -11.70
C SER A 26 21.78 18.23 -13.15
N VAL A 27 20.50 18.02 -13.50
CA VAL A 27 20.10 17.79 -14.90
C VAL A 27 19.02 18.78 -15.27
N THR A 28 19.22 19.53 -16.35
CA THR A 28 18.24 20.41 -16.96
C THR A 28 16.96 19.63 -17.28
N LEU A 29 16.01 19.65 -16.34
CA LEU A 29 14.72 19.01 -16.49
C LEU A 29 13.99 19.64 -17.67
N THR A 30 13.62 18.81 -18.64
CA THR A 30 12.74 19.19 -19.75
C THR A 30 11.38 19.62 -19.18
N GLU A 31 10.69 20.56 -19.83
CA GLU A 31 9.38 21.11 -19.41
C GLU A 31 8.37 20.01 -19.02
N THR A 32 8.41 18.89 -19.75
CA THR A 32 7.62 17.67 -19.50
C THR A 32 7.97 16.97 -18.18
N GLN A 33 9.25 16.87 -17.83
CA GLN A 33 9.69 16.23 -16.59
C GLN A 33 9.34 17.06 -15.34
N LYS A 34 9.36 18.39 -15.44
CA LYS A 34 8.91 19.28 -14.35
C LYS A 34 7.43 19.09 -14.07
N LYS A 35 6.58 19.08 -15.12
CA LYS A 35 5.14 18.85 -14.97
C LYS A 35 4.83 17.50 -14.33
N THR A 36 5.50 16.43 -14.74
CA THR A 36 5.31 15.11 -14.14
C THR A 36 5.74 15.06 -12.67
N CYS A 37 6.80 15.79 -12.29
CA CYS A 37 7.26 15.88 -10.90
C CYS A 37 6.25 16.63 -10.01
N GLU A 38 5.67 17.73 -10.50
CA GLU A 38 4.62 18.47 -9.78
C GLU A 38 3.35 17.64 -9.61
N GLU A 39 2.91 16.92 -10.65
CA GLU A 39 1.78 15.99 -10.56
C GLU A 39 2.03 14.88 -9.54
N GLN A 40 3.25 14.32 -9.49
CA GLN A 40 3.63 13.32 -8.51
C GLN A 40 3.65 13.89 -7.07
N LYS A 41 4.16 15.11 -6.88
CA LYS A 41 4.11 15.80 -5.58
C LYS A 41 2.68 16.04 -5.12
N LEU A 42 1.79 16.46 -6.02
CA LEU A 42 0.37 16.66 -5.70
C LEU A 42 -0.31 15.33 -5.34
N LYS A 43 0.00 14.24 -6.07
CA LYS A 43 -0.48 12.90 -5.73
C LYS A 43 0.06 12.42 -4.38
N ASP A 44 1.32 12.71 -4.03
CA ASP A 44 1.92 12.37 -2.73
C ASP A 44 1.24 13.12 -1.57
N LEU A 45 1.01 14.42 -1.71
CA LEU A 45 0.31 15.23 -0.71
C LEU A 45 -1.12 14.73 -0.48
N ASN A 46 -1.84 14.39 -1.55
CA ASN A 46 -3.18 13.82 -1.44
C ASN A 46 -3.15 12.46 -0.75
N ALA A 47 -2.26 11.56 -1.16
CA ALA A 47 -2.09 10.25 -0.52
C ALA A 47 -1.75 10.38 0.96
N LYS A 48 -0.85 11.32 1.32
CA LYS A 48 -0.48 11.64 2.70
C LYS A 48 -1.67 12.11 3.52
N ASN A 49 -2.49 13.01 2.97
CA ASN A 49 -3.70 13.49 3.65
C ASN A 49 -4.68 12.33 3.93
N TYR A 50 -4.94 11.47 2.95
CA TYR A 50 -5.80 10.30 3.14
C TYR A 50 -5.23 9.31 4.15
N LEU A 51 -3.92 9.07 4.13
CA LEU A 51 -3.26 8.21 5.12
C LEU A 51 -3.42 8.80 6.53
N PHE A 52 -3.28 10.11 6.71
CA PHE A 52 -3.50 10.75 8.01
C PHE A 52 -4.95 10.68 8.48
N GLN A 53 -5.92 10.83 7.59
CA GLN A 53 -7.35 10.68 7.94
C GLN A 53 -7.71 9.26 8.36
N ALA A 54 -7.02 8.25 7.80
CA ALA A 54 -7.25 6.84 8.13
C ALA A 54 -6.51 6.38 9.40
N LEU A 55 -5.64 7.21 9.97
CA LEU A 55 -4.78 6.87 11.10
C LEU A 55 -5.31 7.46 12.42
N ASP A 56 -5.28 6.64 13.47
CA ASP A 56 -5.58 7.10 14.83
C ASP A 56 -4.49 8.06 15.33
N ARG A 57 -4.89 8.98 16.23
CA ARG A 57 -4.01 10.03 16.78
C ARG A 57 -2.73 9.49 17.43
N SER A 58 -2.81 8.33 18.07
CA SER A 58 -1.66 7.64 18.68
C SER A 58 -0.63 7.14 17.66
N ILE A 59 -1.08 6.81 16.45
CA ILE A 59 -0.22 6.39 15.34
C ILE A 59 0.33 7.62 14.63
N LEU A 60 -0.49 8.66 14.48
CA LEU A 60 -0.13 9.94 13.88
C LEU A 60 1.06 10.58 14.59
N GLU A 61 1.08 10.61 15.92
CA GLU A 61 2.20 11.15 16.71
C GLU A 61 3.53 10.43 16.42
N THR A 62 3.48 9.12 16.14
CA THR A 62 4.69 8.35 15.79
C THR A 62 5.16 8.56 14.35
N ILE A 63 4.30 9.10 13.48
CA ILE A 63 4.52 9.19 12.02
C ILE A 63 4.63 10.64 11.55
N ILE A 64 4.34 11.63 12.40
CA ILE A 64 4.30 13.06 12.05
C ILE A 64 5.63 13.58 11.46
N ASN A 65 6.76 12.96 11.83
CA ASN A 65 8.10 13.29 11.35
C ASN A 65 8.45 12.65 9.98
N LYS A 66 7.49 12.04 9.28
CA LYS A 66 7.73 11.42 7.96
C LYS A 66 7.28 12.35 6.84
N ASP A 67 8.20 12.63 5.91
CA ASP A 67 7.98 13.63 4.87
C ASP A 67 7.14 13.13 3.68
N THR A 68 7.29 11.87 3.29
CA THR A 68 6.63 11.30 2.10
C THR A 68 5.54 10.30 2.44
N SER A 69 4.51 10.18 1.57
CA SER A 69 3.46 9.17 1.72
C SER A 69 4.02 7.74 1.76
N LYS A 70 5.09 7.49 0.99
CA LYS A 70 5.87 6.24 1.03
C LYS A 70 6.46 5.96 2.41
N SER A 71 7.14 6.93 3.02
CA SER A 71 7.76 6.71 4.33
C SER A 71 6.70 6.43 5.40
N ILE A 72 5.52 7.04 5.31
CA ILE A 72 4.38 6.77 6.20
C ILE A 72 3.92 5.33 6.02
N TRP A 73 3.68 4.92 4.77
CA TRP A 73 3.21 3.60 4.41
C TRP A 73 4.16 2.48 4.83
N ASP A 74 5.46 2.66 4.58
CA ASP A 74 6.49 1.69 4.97
C ASP A 74 6.63 1.58 6.49
N SER A 75 6.55 2.71 7.21
CA SER A 75 6.57 2.70 8.69
C SER A 75 5.37 1.98 9.27
N MET A 76 4.18 2.17 8.69
CA MET A 76 2.98 1.42 9.08
C MET A 76 3.14 -0.07 8.84
N LYS A 77 3.63 -0.46 7.65
CA LYS A 77 3.93 -1.87 7.36
C LYS A 77 4.89 -2.42 8.39
N GLN A 78 6.03 -1.79 8.63
CA GLN A 78 7.02 -2.28 9.58
C GLN A 78 6.48 -2.42 11.01
N LYS A 79 5.68 -1.44 11.48
CA LYS A 79 5.13 -1.44 12.85
C LYS A 79 4.08 -2.53 13.06
N TYR A 80 3.23 -2.80 12.07
CA TYR A 80 2.09 -3.69 12.23
C TYR A 80 2.27 -5.07 11.58
N GLN A 81 3.22 -5.20 10.65
CA GLN A 81 3.57 -6.47 10.04
C GLN A 81 4.07 -7.44 11.12
N GLY A 82 3.48 -8.63 11.14
CA GLY A 82 3.86 -9.68 12.09
C GLY A 82 3.28 -9.54 13.50
N THR A 83 2.50 -8.50 13.79
CA THR A 83 1.72 -8.42 15.03
C THR A 83 0.73 -9.60 15.13
N THR A 84 0.43 -10.04 16.35
CA THR A 84 -0.49 -11.17 16.60
C THR A 84 -1.85 -10.95 15.96
N GLN A 85 -2.32 -9.70 15.91
CA GLN A 85 -3.58 -9.33 15.28
C GLN A 85 -3.54 -9.54 13.76
N VAL A 86 -2.50 -9.05 13.08
CA VAL A 86 -2.34 -9.22 11.62
C VAL A 86 -2.16 -10.69 11.26
N LYS A 87 -1.34 -11.44 12.02
CA LYS A 87 -1.18 -12.88 11.85
C LYS A 87 -2.51 -13.63 11.99
N ARG A 88 -3.32 -13.28 12.99
CA ARG A 88 -4.64 -13.88 13.20
C ARG A 88 -5.62 -13.55 12.06
N ALA A 89 -5.65 -12.31 11.60
CA ALA A 89 -6.49 -11.90 10.47
C ALA A 89 -6.10 -12.66 9.19
N HIS A 90 -4.79 -12.79 8.93
CA HIS A 90 -4.29 -13.56 7.79
C HIS A 90 -4.68 -15.04 7.90
N LEU A 91 -4.47 -15.66 9.06
CA LEU A 91 -4.88 -17.04 9.31
C LEU A 91 -6.40 -17.24 9.12
N GLN A 92 -7.22 -16.28 9.55
CA GLN A 92 -8.67 -16.34 9.33
C GLN A 92 -9.04 -16.26 7.85
N ALA A 93 -8.35 -15.43 7.07
CA ALA A 93 -8.55 -15.35 5.63
C ALA A 93 -8.22 -16.70 4.96
N LEU A 94 -7.05 -17.29 5.25
CA LEU A 94 -6.67 -18.62 4.74
C LEU A 94 -7.67 -19.70 5.15
N ARG A 95 -8.14 -19.68 6.40
CA ARG A 95 -9.16 -20.64 6.86
C ARG A 95 -10.48 -20.50 6.09
N LYS A 96 -10.85 -19.26 5.73
CA LYS A 96 -12.06 -19.02 4.92
C LYS A 96 -11.86 -19.54 3.50
N GLU A 97 -10.72 -19.26 2.89
CA GLU A 97 -10.35 -19.77 1.56
C GLU A 97 -10.35 -21.30 1.55
N TYR A 98 -9.72 -21.93 2.54
CA TYR A 98 -9.71 -23.39 2.70
C TYR A 98 -11.11 -23.98 2.85
N LYS A 99 -12.01 -23.33 3.60
CA LYS A 99 -13.41 -23.79 3.74
C LYS A 99 -14.22 -23.65 2.44
N MET A 100 -13.87 -22.69 1.59
CA MET A 100 -14.49 -22.51 0.28
C MET A 100 -13.88 -23.44 -0.78
N LEU A 101 -12.67 -23.94 -0.53
CA LEU A 101 -11.99 -24.89 -1.39
C LEU A 101 -12.72 -26.23 -1.34
N HIS A 102 -13.20 -26.66 -2.51
CA HIS A 102 -13.81 -27.96 -2.73
C HIS A 102 -13.37 -28.46 -4.09
N MET A 103 -13.32 -29.78 -4.26
CA MET A 103 -13.05 -30.39 -5.56
C MET A 103 -14.13 -29.96 -6.54
N LYS A 104 -13.71 -29.58 -7.75
CA LYS A 104 -14.66 -29.30 -8.84
C LYS A 104 -15.22 -30.61 -9.39
N GLU A 105 -16.40 -30.53 -9.97
CA GLU A 105 -17.03 -31.70 -10.60
C GLU A 105 -16.16 -32.17 -11.79
N GLY A 106 -15.67 -33.41 -11.71
CA GLY A 106 -14.76 -33.99 -12.72
C GLY A 106 -13.25 -33.78 -12.46
N GLU A 107 -12.86 -33.07 -11.40
CA GLU A 107 -11.45 -32.94 -10.99
C GLU A 107 -10.97 -34.23 -10.30
N SER A 108 -9.83 -34.76 -10.74
CA SER A 108 -9.24 -35.93 -10.08
C SER A 108 -8.59 -35.55 -8.74
N VAL A 109 -8.47 -36.51 -7.83
CA VAL A 109 -7.82 -36.29 -6.51
C VAL A 109 -6.38 -35.80 -6.67
N ASN A 110 -5.68 -36.28 -7.70
CA ASN A 110 -4.31 -35.85 -7.98
C ASN A 110 -4.24 -34.40 -8.47
N GLU A 111 -5.24 -33.93 -9.22
CA GLU A 111 -5.31 -32.54 -9.69
C GLU A 111 -5.71 -31.57 -8.57
N TYR A 112 -6.55 -32.02 -7.63
CA TYR A 112 -6.97 -31.18 -6.50
C TYR A 112 -5.89 -30.96 -5.44
N ILE A 113 -4.96 -31.91 -5.27
CA ILE A 113 -3.91 -31.87 -4.24
C ILE A 113 -2.59 -31.26 -4.79
N ALA A 114 -2.42 -31.22 -6.12
CA ALA A 114 -1.24 -30.65 -6.78
C ALA A 114 -1.14 -29.13 -6.63
#